data_AF-A0A7C6A0Z9-F1
#
_entry.id   AF-A0A7C6A0Z9-F1
#
_cell.length_a   1.000
_cell.length_b   1.000
_cell.length_c   1.000
_cell.angle_alpha   90.00
_cell.angle_beta   90.00
_cell.angle_gamma   90.00
#
_symmetry.space_group_name_H-M   'P 1'
#
loop_
_entity.id
_entity.type
_entity.pdbx_description
1 polymer ?
#
loop_
_entity_poly.entity_id
_entity_poly.type
_entity_poly.pdbx_seq_one_letter_code
_entity_poly.pdbx_strand_id
1 'polypeptide(L)' 'MDISVIIATYNRASILRGTLESLAALQPQGITHEIIVVDNNSS' A
#
# COMPACT_ATOMS: atom_id res chain seq x y z
N MET A 1 16.13 -3.35 -1.42
CA MET A 1 14.84 -2.66 -1.62
C MET A 1 14.77 -2.31 -3.08
N ASP A 2 13.84 -2.91 -3.82
CA ASP A 2 13.80 -2.86 -5.28
C ASP A 2 12.59 -2.04 -5.78
N ILE A 3 11.50 -2.02 -5.02
CA ILE A 3 10.26 -1.32 -5.34
C ILE A 3 9.75 -0.58 -4.09
N SER A 4 9.37 0.69 -4.26
CA SER A 4 8.61 1.44 -3.27
C SER A 4 7.22 1.74 -3.82
N VAL A 5 6.18 1.23 -3.16
CA VAL A 5 4.78 1.47 -3.53
C VAL A 5 4.25 2.61 -2.67
N ILE A 6 3.97 3.76 -3.28
CA ILE A 6 3.42 4.93 -2.59
C ILE A 6 1.91 5.00 -2.83
N ILE A 7 1.12 5.02 -1.75
CA ILE A 7 -0.33 5.12 -1.79
C ILE A 7 -0.76 6.43 -1.13
N ALA A 8 -1.15 7.41 -1.94
CA ALA A 8 -1.84 8.59 -1.44
C ALA A 8 -3.33 8.26 -1.24
N THR A 9 -3.88 8.60 -0.07
CA THR A 9 -5.26 8.28 0.30
C THR A 9 -5.95 9.45 0.99
N TYR A 10 -7.27 9.55 0.84
CA TYR A 10 -8.13 10.54 1.51
C TYR A 10 -9.57 10.02 1.62
N ASN A 11 -10.07 9.78 2.83
CA ASN A 11 -11.43 9.28 3.09
C ASN A 11 -11.79 8.04 2.23
N ARG A 12 -10.85 7.08 2.16
CA ARG A 12 -10.97 5.83 1.38
C ARG A 12 -10.58 4.58 2.18
N ALA A 13 -10.90 4.55 3.48
CA ALA A 13 -10.49 3.46 4.37
C ALA A 13 -10.87 2.05 3.87
N SER A 14 -12.07 1.88 3.30
CA SER A 14 -12.53 0.58 2.77
C SER A 14 -11.72 0.13 1.54
N ILE A 15 -11.42 1.04 0.63
CA ILE A 15 -10.59 0.75 -0.56
C ILE A 15 -9.14 0.48 -0.14
N LEU A 16 -8.59 1.34 0.73
CA LEU A 16 -7.23 1.20 1.24
C LEU A 16 -7.02 -0.17 1.90
N ARG A 17 -7.99 -0.65 2.68
CA ARG A 17 -7.97 -2.00 3.25
C ARG A 17 -7.76 -3.07 2.17
N GLY A 18 -8.62 -3.10 1.15
CA GLY A 18 -8.51 -4.09 0.08
C GLY A 18 -7.22 -3.99 -0.72
N THR A 19 -6.70 -2.77 -0.92
CA THR A 19 -5.39 -2.54 -1.54
C THR A 19 -4.27 -3.14 -0.70
N LEU A 20 -4.24 -2.86 0.61
CA LEU A 20 -3.21 -3.38 1.51
C LEU A 20 -3.29 -4.91 1.65
N GLU A 21 -4.49 -5.48 1.72
CA GLU A 21 -4.69 -6.93 1.74
C GLU A 21 -4.15 -7.59 0.45
N SER A 22 -4.40 -6.98 -0.72
CA SER A 22 -3.90 -7.47 -2.01
C SER A 22 -2.37 -7.39 -2.10
N LEU A 23 -1.77 -6.30 -1.62
CA LEU A 23 -0.31 -6.12 -1.61
C LEU A 23 0.37 -7.08 -0.61
N ALA A 24 -0.21 -7.28 0.57
CA ALA A 24 0.31 -8.21 1.57
C ALA A 24 0.25 -9.68 1.10
N ALA A 25 -0.68 -10.01 0.20
CA ALA A 25 -0.78 -11.34 -0.40
C ALA A 25 0.29 -11.60 -1.49
N LEU A 26 1.05 -10.59 -1.92
CA LEU A 26 2.10 -10.77 -2.91
C LEU A 26 3.23 -11.65 -2.34
N GLN A 27 3.66 -12.62 -3.14
CA GLN A 27 4.82 -13.49 -2.86
C GLN A 27 5.88 -13.29 -3.95
N PRO A 28 6.48 -12.08 -4.08
CA PRO A 28 7.46 -11.82 -5.13
C PRO A 28 8.76 -12.60 -4.82
N GLN A 29 9.26 -13.32 -5.82
CA GLN A 29 10.52 -14.06 -5.69
C GLN A 29 11.70 -13.17 -6.11
N GLY A 30 12.70 -13.05 -5.24
CA GLY A 30 13.95 -12.34 -5.53
C GLY A 30 13.83 -10.81 -5.57
N ILE A 31 12.70 -10.24 -5.16
CA ILE A 31 12.44 -8.79 -5.13
C ILE A 31 11.89 -8.42 -3.76
N THR A 32 12.43 -7.35 -3.19
CA THR A 32 11.99 -6.75 -1.93
C THR A 32 11.21 -5.46 -2.20
N HIS A 33 10.12 -5.26 -1.47
CA HIS A 33 9.31 -4.06 -1.63
C HIS A 33 8.89 -3.46 -0.28
N GLU A 34 8.63 -2.16 -0.29
CA GLU A 34 7.99 -1.44 0.82
C GLU A 34 6.68 -0.79 0.36
N ILE A 35 5.81 -0.52 1.33
CA ILE A 35 4.54 0.17 1.12
C ILE A 35 4.54 1.41 2.01
N ILE A 36 4.39 2.57 1.40
CA ILE A 36 4.34 3.87 2.06
C ILE A 36 2.94 4.44 1.84
N VAL A 37 2.19 4.63 2.92
CA VAL A 37 0.86 5.25 2.87
C VAL A 37 0.96 6.71 3.28
N VAL A 38 0.48 7.60 2.43
CA VAL A 38 0.40 9.04 2.68
C VAL A 38 -1.08 9.42 2.79
N ASP A 39 -1.55 9.65 4.01
CA ASP A 39 -2.90 10.13 4.26
C ASP A 39 -2.98 11.65 4.11
N ASN A 40 -3.99 12.13 3.38
CA ASN A 40 -4.24 13.55 3.18
C ASN A 40 -5.25 14.09 4.23
N ASN A 41 -4.92 13.95 5.51
CA ASN A 41 -5.74 14.45 6.61
C ASN A 41 -7.21 13.99 6.52
N SER A 42 -7.39 12.67 6.37
CA SER A 42 -8.71 12.05 6.42
C SER A 42 -9.41 12.32 7.75
N SER A 43 -10.74 12.24 7.77
CA SER A 43 -11.58 12.48 8.94
C SER A 43 -12.35 11.23 9.37
#